data_AF-A0A3Q7REX0-F1
#
_entry.id   AF-A0A3Q7REX0-F1
#
_cell.length_a   1.000
_cell.length_b   1.000
_cell.length_c   1.000
_cell.angle_alpha   90.00
_cell.angle_beta   90.00
_cell.angle_gamma   90.00
#
_symmetry.space_group_name_H-M   'P 1'
#
loop_
_entity.id
_entity.type
_entity.pdbx_description
1 polymer ?
#
loop_
_entity_poly.entity_id
_entity_poly.type
_entity_poly.pdbx_seq_one_letter_code
_entity_poly.pdbx_strand_id
1 'polypeptide(L)'
;MSRVSVPCHVKGTVALQVGDVRTSQGRPGVLVIDVTFPSVAPFELQEIMFKNYYTAFLSIRVRQHTSTHTPAKWVTCLRDYCLMPDPHSEEGAQEYVSLFKHQMLCDMARVLELRLILRQPSPLWLSFTVEELQIYQQGPKSPSMTFPKWLSHPVPCEQPAPLIEGLPDPNRVSSEVQQMWALTEMIRASHTSTRIGRFDVDGCYDLNLLSYT
;
A
#
# COMPACT_ATOMS: atom_id res chain seq x y z
N MET A 1 -3.36 0.53 10.10
CA MET A 1 -4.30 1.18 9.17
C MET A 1 -4.07 0.57 7.79
N SER A 2 -5.13 0.27 7.03
CA SER A 2 -4.98 -0.24 5.67
C SER A 2 -4.39 0.84 4.77
N ARG A 3 -3.42 0.50 3.92
CA ARG A 3 -2.84 1.39 2.88
C ARG A 3 -3.23 0.85 1.51
N VAL A 4 -3.53 1.74 0.57
CA VAL A 4 -3.93 1.36 -0.80
C VAL A 4 -2.90 1.93 -1.77
N SER A 5 -2.38 1.07 -2.66
CA SER A 5 -1.46 1.49 -3.72
C SER A 5 -2.18 2.38 -4.73
N VAL A 6 -1.53 3.48 -5.09
CA VAL A 6 -2.04 4.46 -6.05
C VAL A 6 -1.37 4.21 -7.39
N PRO A 7 -2.13 3.88 -8.44
CA PRO A 7 -1.59 3.77 -9.79
C PRO A 7 -0.94 5.09 -10.21
N CYS A 8 0.33 5.03 -10.59
CA CYS A 8 1.08 6.19 -11.01
C CYS A 8 1.83 5.92 -12.31
N HIS A 9 2.12 6.99 -13.04
CA HIS A 9 2.92 6.95 -14.26
C HIS A 9 4.19 7.76 -14.04
N VAL A 10 5.33 7.09 -14.09
CA VAL A 10 6.66 7.69 -13.96
C VAL A 10 7.09 8.19 -15.34
N LYS A 11 7.29 9.51 -15.47
CA LYS A 11 7.84 10.12 -16.70
C LYS A 11 9.34 9.84 -16.81
N GLY A 12 9.87 9.98 -18.02
CA GLY A 12 11.30 9.83 -18.28
C GLY A 12 12.15 10.79 -17.42
N THR A 13 13.28 10.28 -16.93
CA THR A 13 14.22 11.02 -16.09
C THR A 13 14.88 12.16 -16.87
N VAL A 14 14.89 13.36 -16.29
CA VAL A 14 15.54 14.55 -16.86
C VAL A 14 16.81 14.86 -16.08
N ALA A 15 17.94 14.85 -16.78
CA ALA A 15 19.22 15.30 -16.23
C ALA A 15 19.30 16.82 -16.19
N LEU A 16 19.60 17.39 -15.02
CA LEU A 16 19.87 18.83 -14.91
C LEU A 16 21.37 19.09 -15.08
N GLN A 17 21.70 19.94 -16.05
CA GLN A 17 23.05 20.47 -16.24
C GLN A 17 23.01 21.99 -16.04
N VAL A 18 24.00 22.52 -15.32
CA VAL A 18 24.17 23.96 -15.13
C VAL A 18 25.40 24.36 -15.94
N GLY A 19 25.20 25.01 -17.09
CA GLY A 19 26.27 25.44 -17.98
C GLY A 19 25.82 25.63 -19.44
N ASP A 20 26.63 26.32 -20.23
CA ASP A 20 26.41 26.45 -21.67
C ASP A 20 26.74 25.12 -22.36
N VAL A 21 25.80 24.60 -23.17
CA VAL A 21 25.79 23.24 -23.77
C VAL A 21 27.06 22.92 -24.56
N ARG A 22 27.87 23.94 -24.89
CA ARG A 22 29.04 23.83 -25.76
C ARG A 22 30.34 23.43 -25.07
N THR A 23 30.45 23.45 -23.73
CA THR A 23 31.74 23.18 -23.05
C THR A 23 31.69 22.24 -21.85
N SER A 24 30.54 21.80 -21.36
CA SER A 24 30.48 20.91 -20.19
C SER A 24 30.38 19.44 -20.60
N GLN A 25 31.52 18.73 -20.66
CA GLN A 25 31.57 17.26 -20.54
C GLN A 25 31.20 16.78 -19.10
N GLY A 26 30.56 17.62 -18.31
CA GLY A 26 30.18 17.34 -16.93
C GLY A 26 28.94 16.46 -16.88
N ARG A 27 29.05 15.32 -16.19
CA ARG A 27 27.90 14.44 -15.98
C ARG A 27 26.92 15.11 -15.00
N PRO A 28 25.61 14.97 -15.23
CA PRO A 28 24.60 15.58 -14.38
C PRO A 28 24.60 14.88 -13.01
N GLY A 29 25.06 15.57 -11.96
CA GLY A 29 24.94 15.10 -10.57
C GLY A 29 23.53 15.24 -10.01
N VAL A 30 22.56 15.66 -10.83
CA VAL A 30 21.16 15.87 -10.44
C VAL A 30 20.22 15.32 -11.52
N LEU A 31 19.27 14.49 -11.10
CA LEU A 31 18.21 13.94 -11.94
C LEU A 31 16.85 14.34 -11.40
N VAL A 32 15.88 14.56 -12.29
CA VAL A 32 14.50 14.87 -11.94
C VAL A 32 13.58 13.83 -12.53
N ILE A 33 12.74 13.24 -11.68
CA ILE A 33 11.72 12.26 -12.08
C ILE A 33 10.36 12.86 -11.72
N ASP A 34 9.52 13.03 -12.73
CA ASP A 34 8.14 13.48 -12.56
C ASP A 34 7.19 12.28 -12.57
N VAL A 35 6.24 12.28 -11.66
CA VAL A 35 5.25 11.23 -11.48
C VAL A 35 3.86 11.84 -11.51
N THR A 36 3.00 11.27 -12.35
CA THR A 36 1.63 11.73 -12.57
C THR A 36 0.63 10.65 -12.20
N PHE A 37 -0.58 11.06 -11.83
CA PHE A 37 -1.66 10.17 -11.39
C PHE A 37 -2.88 10.33 -12.32
N PRO A 38 -2.85 9.77 -13.54
CA PRO A 38 -3.82 10.10 -14.59
C PRO A 38 -5.26 9.66 -14.26
N SER A 39 -5.44 8.62 -13.44
CA SER A 39 -6.75 8.03 -13.15
C SER A 39 -7.25 8.34 -11.74
N VAL A 40 -6.60 9.25 -11.01
CA VAL A 40 -6.85 9.46 -9.58
C VAL A 40 -7.16 10.94 -9.34
N ALA A 41 -8.30 11.22 -8.69
CA ALA A 41 -8.59 12.54 -8.18
C ALA A 41 -7.49 12.97 -7.18
N PRO A 42 -7.27 14.27 -6.93
CA PRO A 42 -6.31 14.69 -5.91
C PRO A 42 -6.54 13.94 -4.61
N PHE A 43 -5.50 13.28 -4.13
CA PHE A 43 -5.57 12.33 -3.03
C PHE A 43 -4.62 12.70 -1.90
N GLU A 44 -4.83 12.06 -0.76
CA GLU A 44 -3.97 12.19 0.40
C GLU A 44 -2.84 11.15 0.33
N LEU A 45 -1.63 11.62 0.04
CA LEU A 45 -0.44 10.78 0.01
C LEU A 45 -0.02 10.43 1.44
N GLN A 46 0.10 9.14 1.72
CA GLN A 46 0.47 8.61 3.04
C GLN A 46 1.91 8.10 3.10
N GLU A 47 2.35 7.40 2.06
CA GLU A 47 3.67 6.78 2.03
C GLU A 47 4.21 6.71 0.60
N ILE A 48 5.51 6.94 0.45
CA ILE A 48 6.27 6.72 -0.77
C ILE A 48 7.30 5.64 -0.46
N MET A 49 7.27 4.55 -1.20
CA MET A 49 8.25 3.47 -1.09
C MET A 49 9.05 3.39 -2.37
N PHE A 50 10.36 3.15 -2.27
CA PHE A 50 11.22 2.89 -3.42
C PHE A 50 12.47 2.16 -2.96
N LYS A 51 13.18 1.56 -3.91
CA LYS A 51 14.53 1.07 -3.72
C LYS A 51 15.52 2.14 -4.17
N ASN A 52 16.44 2.53 -3.30
CA ASN A 52 17.52 3.42 -3.70
C ASN A 52 18.41 2.73 -4.75
N TYR A 53 18.90 3.48 -5.72
CA TYR A 53 19.93 3.03 -6.64
C TYR A 53 21.00 4.12 -6.72
N TYR A 54 21.95 4.09 -5.79
CA TYR A 54 23.09 5.01 -5.69
C TYR A 54 22.71 6.51 -5.66
N THR A 55 21.51 6.88 -5.21
CA THR A 55 21.17 8.29 -4.97
C THR A 55 21.60 8.67 -3.56
N ALA A 56 22.39 9.75 -3.41
CA ALA A 56 22.85 10.21 -2.10
C ALA A 56 21.83 11.08 -1.38
N PHE A 57 21.19 12.01 -2.10
CA PHE A 57 20.19 12.91 -1.54
C PHE A 57 18.92 12.95 -2.38
N LEU A 58 17.78 13.00 -1.71
CA LEU A 58 16.46 13.10 -2.30
C LEU A 58 15.73 14.35 -1.82
N SER A 59 15.27 15.17 -2.75
CA SER A 59 14.26 16.19 -2.47
C SER A 59 12.96 15.84 -3.16
N ILE A 60 11.83 16.09 -2.51
CA ILE A 60 10.51 15.81 -3.03
C ILE A 60 9.73 17.11 -3.13
N ARG A 61 9.10 17.32 -4.28
CA ARG A 61 8.12 18.37 -4.50
C ARG A 61 6.80 17.76 -4.92
N VAL A 62 5.71 18.38 -4.49
CA VAL A 62 4.36 18.03 -4.91
C VAL A 62 3.71 19.23 -5.58
N ARG A 63 2.91 18.95 -6.62
CA ARG A 63 2.02 19.94 -7.20
C ARG A 63 0.65 19.78 -6.55
N GLN A 64 0.15 20.84 -5.93
CA GLN A 64 -1.14 20.81 -5.22
C GLN A 64 -1.91 22.12 -5.33
N HIS A 65 -3.23 22.03 -5.16
CA HIS A 65 -4.09 23.20 -5.01
C HIS A 65 -4.09 23.66 -3.54
N THR A 66 -3.64 24.89 -3.29
CA THR A 66 -3.72 25.49 -1.96
C THR A 66 -5.12 25.98 -1.58
N SER A 67 -5.95 26.27 -2.58
CA SER A 67 -7.35 26.68 -2.45
C SER A 67 -8.09 26.38 -3.75
N THR A 68 -9.41 26.24 -3.69
CA THR A 68 -10.29 26.00 -4.85
C THR A 68 -10.17 27.05 -5.94
N HIS A 69 -9.79 28.28 -5.58
CA HIS A 69 -9.68 29.42 -6.50
C HIS A 69 -8.24 29.71 -6.96
N THR A 70 -7.24 28.99 -6.44
CA THR A 70 -5.84 29.22 -6.78
C THR A 70 -5.30 28.12 -7.70
N PRO A 71 -4.50 28.46 -8.71
CA PRO A 71 -3.87 27.47 -9.57
C PRO A 71 -2.94 26.56 -8.77
N ALA A 72 -2.79 25.32 -9.23
CA ALA A 72 -1.91 24.36 -8.58
C ALA A 72 -0.45 24.80 -8.66
N LYS A 73 0.25 24.78 -7.52
CA LYS A 73 1.64 25.22 -7.40
C LYS A 73 2.54 24.10 -6.90
N TRP A 74 3.81 24.16 -7.28
CA TRP A 74 4.84 23.23 -6.81
C TRP A 74 5.37 23.64 -5.44
N VAL A 75 5.19 22.77 -4.45
CA VAL A 75 5.65 22.96 -3.06
C VAL A 75 6.70 21.92 -2.74
N THR A 76 7.78 22.30 -2.06
CA THR A 76 8.79 21.34 -1.56
C THR A 76 8.29 20.74 -0.26
N CYS A 77 8.10 19.42 -0.24
CA CYS A 77 7.63 18.67 0.92
C CYS A 77 8.76 17.90 1.62
N LEU A 78 9.86 17.62 0.93
CA LEU A 78 11.06 17.05 1.53
C LEU A 78 12.29 17.67 0.86
N ARG A 79 13.32 18.01 1.64
CA ARG A 79 14.52 18.66 1.13
C ARG A 79 15.77 17.92 1.60
N ASP A 80 16.63 17.61 0.64
CA ASP A 80 17.95 17.02 0.82
C ASP A 80 17.98 15.85 1.83
N TYR A 81 16.97 14.98 1.76
CA TYR A 81 16.91 13.77 2.58
C TYR A 81 18.08 12.85 2.23
N CYS A 82 18.90 12.55 3.23
CA CYS A 82 20.11 11.74 3.09
C CYS A 82 19.71 10.25 2.97
N LEU A 83 20.00 9.66 1.80
CA LEU A 83 19.82 8.24 1.51
C LEU A 83 21.12 7.46 1.64
N MET A 84 22.27 8.12 1.46
CA MET A 84 23.60 7.54 1.65
C MET A 84 24.36 8.41 2.66
N PRO A 85 24.77 7.86 3.83
CA PRO A 85 25.52 8.60 4.85
C PRO A 85 26.83 9.18 4.30
N ASP A 86 27.55 8.38 3.52
CA ASP A 86 28.68 8.82 2.71
C ASP A 86 28.35 8.62 1.22
N PRO A 87 28.20 9.71 0.44
CA PRO A 87 27.94 9.67 -0.99
C PRO A 87 29.01 8.92 -1.81
N HIS A 88 30.21 8.67 -1.28
CA HIS A 88 31.27 7.94 -1.96
C HIS A 88 31.31 6.45 -1.62
N SER A 89 30.49 5.98 -0.69
CA SER A 89 30.39 4.59 -0.24
C SER A 89 29.16 3.88 -0.83
N GLU A 90 29.04 2.57 -0.67
CA GLU A 90 27.84 1.81 -1.08
C GLU A 90 26.75 1.75 0.01
N GLU A 91 27.01 2.28 1.21
CA GLU A 91 26.07 2.23 2.32
C GLU A 91 24.78 3.00 1.99
N GLY A 92 23.63 2.34 2.13
CA GLY A 92 22.32 2.88 1.76
C GLY A 92 22.03 2.95 0.25
N ALA A 93 22.99 2.60 -0.61
CA ALA A 93 22.86 2.77 -2.07
C ALA A 93 21.82 1.85 -2.72
N GLN A 94 21.47 0.72 -2.09
CA GLN A 94 20.55 -0.31 -2.61
C GLN A 94 19.42 -0.65 -1.62
N GLU A 95 19.15 0.25 -0.66
CA GLU A 95 18.19 0.01 0.42
C GLU A 95 16.75 0.37 0.00
N TYR A 96 15.77 -0.38 0.54
CA TYR A 96 14.36 -0.03 0.44
C TYR A 96 14.02 1.05 1.46
N VAL A 97 13.49 2.17 0.98
CA VAL A 97 13.16 3.33 1.81
C VAL A 97 11.66 3.59 1.77
N SER A 98 11.07 3.78 2.95
CA SER A 98 9.69 4.24 3.15
C SER A 98 9.69 5.66 3.70
N LEU A 99 9.07 6.58 2.98
CA LEU A 99 8.86 7.96 3.41
C LEU A 99 7.38 8.20 3.71
N PHE A 100 7.09 8.51 4.96
CA PHE A 100 5.73 8.71 5.45
C PHE A 100 5.30 10.17 5.44
N LYS A 101 3.98 10.39 5.38
CA LYS A 101 3.36 11.72 5.41
C LYS A 101 3.88 12.61 6.55
N HIS A 102 4.11 12.06 7.74
CA HIS A 102 4.54 12.84 8.90
C HIS A 102 5.98 13.38 8.79
N GLN A 103 6.79 12.86 7.87
CA GLN A 103 8.14 13.36 7.57
C GLN A 103 8.12 14.54 6.59
N MET A 104 6.95 14.86 6.01
CA MET A 104 6.79 15.90 5.00
C MET A 104 6.58 17.28 5.64
N LEU A 105 7.19 18.30 5.04
CA LEU A 105 7.16 19.70 5.47
C LEU A 105 5.86 20.43 5.11
N CYS A 106 5.00 19.85 4.27
CA CYS A 106 3.72 20.45 3.88
C CYS A 106 2.59 19.43 3.92
N ASP A 107 1.35 19.95 3.88
CA ASP A 107 0.17 19.08 3.80
C ASP A 107 0.15 18.31 2.48
N MET A 108 -0.13 17.01 2.59
CA MET A 108 -0.12 16.02 1.51
C MET A 108 -1.54 15.59 1.14
N ALA A 109 -2.57 16.34 1.52
CA ALA A 109 -3.98 15.96 1.36
C ALA A 109 -4.50 16.02 -0.09
N ARG A 110 -3.90 16.82 -0.97
CA ARG A 110 -4.41 17.09 -2.33
C ARG A 110 -3.31 17.07 -3.38
N VAL A 111 -2.57 15.97 -3.45
CA VAL A 111 -1.46 15.79 -4.40
C VAL A 111 -2.00 15.54 -5.82
N LEU A 112 -1.47 16.25 -6.80
CA LEU A 112 -1.78 16.08 -8.23
C LEU A 112 -0.62 15.48 -9.04
N GLU A 113 0.59 15.90 -8.69
CA GLU A 113 1.84 15.43 -9.32
C GLU A 113 2.91 15.39 -8.24
N LEU A 114 3.86 14.48 -8.43
CA LEU A 114 5.02 14.29 -7.56
C LEU A 114 6.28 14.49 -8.41
N ARG A 115 7.27 15.17 -7.85
CA ARG A 115 8.58 15.37 -8.45
C ARG A 115 9.67 14.94 -7.47
N LEU A 116 10.44 13.95 -7.86
CA LEU A 116 11.62 13.48 -7.15
C LEU A 116 12.84 14.18 -7.78
N ILE A 117 13.66 14.82 -6.94
CA ILE A 117 14.91 15.46 -7.34
C ILE A 117 16.03 14.68 -6.67
N LEU A 118 16.71 13.88 -7.46
CA LEU A 118 17.77 12.98 -7.04
C LEU A 118 19.10 13.70 -7.20
N ARG A 119 19.98 13.59 -6.21
CA ARG A 119 21.32 14.17 -6.26
C ARG A 119 22.36 13.13 -5.89
N GLN A 120 23.43 13.09 -6.66
CA GLN A 120 24.59 12.28 -6.39
C GLN A 120 25.85 13.13 -6.63
N PRO A 121 26.48 13.65 -5.56
CA PRO A 121 27.67 14.49 -5.69
C PRO A 121 28.94 13.69 -5.99
N SER A 122 28.97 12.38 -5.69
CA SER A 122 30.14 11.56 -5.96
C SER A 122 30.27 11.27 -7.46
N PRO A 123 31.48 11.48 -8.04
CA PRO A 123 31.73 11.17 -9.45
C PRO A 123 31.87 9.67 -9.72
N LEU A 124 31.95 8.84 -8.67
CA LEU A 124 32.12 7.39 -8.79
C LEU A 124 30.86 6.72 -9.35
N TRP A 125 29.68 7.26 -9.04
CA TRP A 125 28.39 6.68 -9.42
C TRP A 125 27.92 7.26 -10.74
N LEU A 126 28.15 6.50 -11.82
CA LEU A 126 27.83 6.92 -13.17
C LEU A 126 26.34 6.88 -13.49
N SER A 127 25.62 6.01 -12.78
CA SER A 127 24.18 5.81 -12.89
C SER A 127 23.59 5.81 -11.49
N PHE A 128 22.63 6.70 -11.26
CA PHE A 128 21.86 6.73 -10.03
C PHE A 128 20.39 7.00 -10.35
N THR A 129 19.50 6.44 -9.56
CA THR A 129 18.05 6.64 -9.70
C THR A 129 17.35 6.16 -8.41
N VAL A 130 16.03 6.09 -8.46
CA VAL A 130 15.23 5.23 -7.59
C VAL A 130 14.53 4.17 -8.44
N GLU A 131 14.41 2.96 -7.90
CA GLU A 131 13.74 1.81 -8.53
C GLU A 131 12.50 1.43 -7.72
N GLU A 132 11.63 0.61 -8.31
CA GLU A 132 10.47 0.02 -7.62
C GLU A 132 9.59 1.05 -6.88
N LEU A 133 9.43 2.24 -7.47
CA LEU A 133 8.66 3.32 -6.87
C LEU A 133 7.19 2.94 -6.73
N GLN A 134 6.68 3.04 -5.50
CA GLN A 134 5.30 2.78 -5.13
C GLN A 134 4.78 3.91 -4.26
N ILE A 135 3.53 4.29 -4.48
CA ILE A 135 2.90 5.42 -3.80
C ILE A 135 1.62 4.91 -3.16
N TYR A 136 1.43 5.22 -1.89
CA TYR A 136 0.30 4.75 -1.11
C TYR A 136 -0.53 5.91 -0.56
N GLN A 137 -1.84 5.71 -0.55
CA GLN A 137 -2.80 6.59 0.11
C GLN A 137 -3.45 5.89 1.30
N GLN A 138 -4.18 6.65 2.11
CA GLN A 138 -4.92 6.09 3.23
C GLN A 138 -5.99 5.15 2.67
N GLY A 139 -5.95 3.89 3.09
CA GLY A 139 -7.01 2.94 2.76
C GLY A 139 -8.30 3.30 3.49
N PRO A 140 -9.41 2.61 3.16
CA PRO A 140 -10.66 2.78 3.87
C PRO A 140 -10.39 2.64 5.36
N LYS A 141 -10.80 3.65 6.15
CA LYS A 141 -10.88 3.47 7.60
C LYS A 141 -11.81 2.29 7.80
N SER A 142 -11.30 1.18 8.32
CA SER A 142 -12.16 0.13 8.87
C SER A 142 -13.20 0.84 9.73
N PRO A 143 -14.51 0.54 9.60
CA PRO A 143 -15.52 1.15 10.45
C PRO A 143 -14.97 1.06 11.86
N SER A 144 -14.81 2.21 12.53
CA SER A 144 -14.29 2.19 13.88
C SER A 144 -15.17 1.21 14.62
N MET A 145 -14.62 0.08 15.05
CA MET A 145 -15.29 -0.72 16.05
C MET A 145 -15.30 0.18 17.27
N THR A 146 -16.37 0.96 17.37
CA THR A 146 -16.84 1.47 18.63
C THR A 146 -17.12 0.21 19.41
N PHE A 147 -16.12 -0.21 20.19
CA PHE A 147 -16.30 -1.32 21.11
C PHE A 147 -17.53 -0.96 21.93
N PRO A 148 -18.63 -1.73 21.82
CA PRO A 148 -19.79 -1.43 22.62
C PRO A 148 -19.34 -1.50 24.09
N LYS A 149 -19.77 -0.52 24.89
CA LYS A 149 -19.23 -0.25 26.23
C LYS A 149 -19.20 -1.48 27.16
N TRP A 150 -20.03 -2.49 26.90
CA TRP A 150 -20.05 -3.77 27.63
C TRP A 150 -18.78 -4.62 27.45
N LEU A 151 -18.02 -4.45 26.36
CA LEU A 151 -16.71 -5.09 26.16
C LEU A 151 -15.56 -4.33 26.81
N SER A 152 -15.78 -3.05 27.17
CA SER A 152 -14.77 -2.18 27.77
C SER A 152 -14.59 -2.42 29.27
N HIS A 153 -15.47 -3.21 29.87
CA HIS A 153 -15.46 -3.53 31.30
C HIS A 153 -15.49 -5.06 31.43
N PRO A 154 -14.41 -5.71 31.89
CA PRO A 154 -14.56 -7.04 32.46
C PRO A 154 -15.53 -6.89 33.63
N VAL A 155 -16.73 -7.45 33.48
CA VAL A 155 -17.70 -7.54 34.57
C VAL A 155 -16.95 -8.18 35.75
N PRO A 156 -16.87 -7.54 36.93
CA PRO A 156 -16.35 -8.20 38.11
C PRO A 156 -17.17 -9.48 38.29
N CYS A 157 -16.48 -10.63 38.28
CA CYS A 157 -17.10 -11.92 38.51
C CYS A 157 -17.68 -11.92 39.93
N GLU A 158 -18.94 -11.51 40.06
CA GLU A 158 -19.72 -11.82 41.25
C GLU A 158 -19.86 -13.34 41.29
N GLN A 159 -19.30 -13.92 42.36
CA GLN A 159 -19.40 -15.34 42.64
C GLN A 159 -20.87 -15.77 42.59
N PRO A 160 -21.22 -16.89 41.95
CA PRO A 160 -22.60 -17.31 41.87
C PRO A 160 -23.07 -17.82 43.24
N ALA A 161 -24.11 -17.19 43.79
CA ALA A 161 -24.98 -17.85 44.76
C ALA A 161 -25.82 -18.94 44.04
N PRO A 162 -26.19 -20.03 44.72
CA PRO A 162 -26.30 -21.34 44.08
C PRO A 162 -27.71 -21.64 43.55
N LEU A 163 -27.76 -22.62 42.63
CA LEU A 163 -28.91 -23.40 42.17
C LEU A 163 -29.85 -22.74 41.14
N ILE A 164 -29.50 -22.88 39.86
CA ILE A 164 -30.50 -23.09 38.80
C ILE A 164 -30.21 -24.46 38.19
N GLU A 165 -30.98 -25.45 38.63
CA GLU A 165 -30.95 -26.81 38.10
C GLU A 165 -31.63 -26.79 36.72
N GLY A 166 -30.85 -26.99 35.65
CA GLY A 166 -31.37 -27.03 34.28
C GLY A 166 -30.49 -26.41 33.19
N LEU A 167 -29.38 -25.74 33.54
CA LEU A 167 -28.42 -25.30 32.53
C LEU A 167 -27.55 -26.48 32.07
N PRO A 168 -27.36 -26.71 30.76
CA PRO A 168 -26.44 -27.73 30.28
C PRO A 168 -25.01 -27.41 30.75
N ASP A 169 -24.28 -28.46 31.17
CA ASP A 169 -22.91 -28.33 31.69
C ASP A 169 -22.04 -27.57 30.67
N PRO A 170 -21.49 -26.40 31.03
CA PRO A 170 -20.69 -25.58 30.13
C PRO A 170 -19.47 -26.31 29.59
N ASN A 171 -18.91 -27.27 30.35
CA ASN A 171 -17.80 -28.08 29.88
C ASN A 171 -18.23 -29.10 28.83
N ARG A 172 -19.42 -29.70 28.95
CA ARG A 172 -19.99 -30.56 27.90
C ARG A 172 -20.29 -29.76 26.64
N VAL A 173 -20.96 -28.62 26.76
CA VAL A 173 -21.29 -27.78 25.60
C VAL A 173 -20.02 -27.31 24.89
N SER A 174 -19.03 -26.86 25.65
CA SER A 174 -17.73 -26.48 25.09
C SER A 174 -17.03 -27.65 24.41
N SER A 175 -17.03 -28.84 25.02
CA SER A 175 -16.42 -30.03 24.44
C SER A 175 -17.11 -30.47 23.15
N GLU A 176 -18.44 -30.42 23.08
CA GLU A 176 -19.21 -30.79 21.88
C GLU A 176 -18.94 -29.82 20.73
N VAL A 177 -18.88 -28.51 21.01
CA VAL A 177 -18.53 -27.50 20.02
C VAL A 177 -17.08 -27.66 19.56
N GLN A 178 -16.14 -27.91 20.48
CA GLN A 178 -14.74 -28.15 20.14
C GLN A 178 -14.57 -29.41 19.28
N GLN A 179 -15.30 -30.48 19.57
CA GLN A 179 -15.32 -31.68 18.74
C GLN A 179 -15.86 -31.40 17.34
N MET A 180 -16.91 -30.60 17.24
CA MET A 180 -17.49 -30.20 15.94
C MET A 180 -16.51 -29.37 15.11
N TRP A 181 -15.78 -28.45 15.75
CA TRP A 181 -14.70 -27.70 15.11
C TRP A 181 -13.58 -28.60 14.64
N ALA A 182 -13.14 -29.55 15.48
CA ALA A 182 -12.11 -30.51 15.11
C ALA A 182 -12.52 -31.37 13.89
N LEU A 183 -13.78 -31.83 13.84
CA LEU A 183 -14.32 -32.58 12.71
C LEU A 183 -14.35 -31.73 11.42
N THR A 184 -14.77 -30.47 11.52
CA THR A 184 -14.79 -29.54 10.37
C THR A 184 -13.39 -29.32 9.82
N GLU A 185 -12.41 -29.18 10.69
CA GLU A 185 -11.01 -28.99 10.28
C GLU A 185 -10.43 -30.25 9.66
N MET A 186 -10.78 -31.44 10.20
CA MET A 186 -10.40 -32.71 9.59
C MET A 186 -11.04 -32.91 8.21
N ILE A 187 -12.32 -32.58 8.03
CA ILE A 187 -12.99 -32.62 6.72
C ILE A 187 -12.27 -31.68 5.75
N ARG A 188 -12.01 -30.44 6.18
CA ARG A 188 -11.25 -29.45 5.40
C ARG A 188 -9.87 -29.98 4.97
N ALA A 189 -9.14 -30.59 5.90
CA ALA A 189 -7.82 -31.15 5.63
C ALA A 189 -7.85 -32.42 4.77
N SER A 190 -8.94 -33.19 4.81
CA SER A 190 -9.13 -34.43 4.07
C SER A 190 -9.71 -34.25 2.66
N HIS A 191 -10.08 -33.02 2.28
CA HIS A 191 -10.52 -32.73 0.91
C HIS A 191 -9.36 -32.95 -0.08
N THR A 192 -9.32 -34.14 -0.68
CA THR A 192 -8.67 -34.34 -1.97
C THR A 192 -9.37 -33.47 -3.00
N SER A 193 -8.57 -32.84 -3.87
CA SER A 193 -9.03 -31.96 -4.96
C SER A 193 -9.77 -32.75 -6.05
N THR A 194 -10.90 -33.38 -5.72
CA THR A 194 -11.86 -33.88 -6.70
C THR A 194 -13.08 -32.98 -6.58
N ARG A 195 -13.18 -32.04 -7.53
CA ARG A 195 -14.30 -31.11 -7.65
C ARG A 195 -15.59 -31.93 -7.60
N ILE A 196 -16.43 -31.69 -6.59
CA ILE A 196 -17.85 -31.99 -6.69
C ILE A 196 -18.35 -31.16 -7.86
N GLY A 197 -18.44 -31.83 -9.01
CA GLY A 197 -18.84 -31.25 -10.27
C GLY A 197 -20.27 -30.79 -10.14
N ARG A 198 -20.46 -29.47 -10.24
CA ARG A 198 -21.64 -28.99 -10.95
C ARG A 198 -21.47 -29.51 -12.36
N PHE A 199 -22.24 -30.54 -12.71
CA PHE A 199 -22.42 -30.92 -14.10
C PHE A 199 -23.10 -29.72 -14.75
N ASP A 200 -22.33 -28.88 -15.46
CA ASP A 200 -22.91 -28.02 -16.48
C ASP A 200 -23.40 -28.98 -17.54
N VAL A 201 -24.72 -29.17 -17.57
CA VAL A 201 -25.37 -29.92 -18.63
C VAL A 201 -25.38 -28.98 -19.81
N ASP A 202 -24.46 -29.17 -20.75
CA ASP A 202 -24.50 -28.51 -22.06
C ASP A 202 -25.91 -28.67 -22.61
N GLY A 203 -26.57 -27.54 -22.91
CA GLY A 203 -27.98 -27.41 -23.25
C GLY A 203 -28.39 -28.06 -24.57
N CYS A 204 -28.02 -29.31 -24.79
CA CYS A 204 -28.39 -30.15 -25.92
C CYS A 204 -29.33 -31.26 -25.45
N TYR A 205 -30.55 -30.88 -25.04
CA TYR A 205 -31.69 -31.77 -25.16
C TYR A 205 -32.56 -31.25 -26.29
N ASP A 206 -32.34 -31.80 -27.48
CA ASP A 206 -33.28 -31.68 -28.58
C ASP A 206 -34.42 -32.68 -28.31
N LEU A 207 -35.49 -32.19 -27.68
CA LEU A 207 -36.73 -32.95 -27.48
C LEU A 207 -37.43 -33.06 -28.84
N ASN A 208 -37.01 -34.05 -29.65
CA ASN A 208 -37.77 -34.48 -30.81
C ASN A 208 -39.06 -35.16 -30.32
N LEU A 209 -40.10 -34.35 -30.12
CA LEU A 209 -41.49 -34.80 -30.04
C LEU A 209 -41.86 -35.44 -31.38
N LEU A 210 -41.71 -36.76 -31.45
CA LEU A 210 -42.35 -37.57 -32.49
C LEU A 210 -43.86 -37.46 -32.29
N SER A 211 -44.49 -36.52 -32.99
CA SER A 211 -45.93 -36.56 -33.23
C SER A 211 -46.21 -37.69 -34.20
N TYR A 212 -46.75 -38.80 -33.68
CA TYR A 212 -47.43 -39.81 -34.48
C TYR A 212 -48.73 -39.22 -35.02
N THR A 213 -48.83 -39.08 -36.33
CA THR A 213 -50.07 -39.22 -37.10
C THR A 213 -49.76 -39.96 -38.39
#